data_AF-A0A5J4T7H0-F1
#
_entry.id   AF-A0A5J4T7H0-F1
#
_cell.length_a   1.000
_cell.length_b   1.000
_cell.length_c   1.000
_cell.angle_alpha   90.00
_cell.angle_beta   90.00
_cell.angle_gamma   90.00
#
_symmetry.space_group_name_H-M   'P 1'
#
loop_
_entity.id
_entity.type
_entity.pdbx_description
1 polymer ?
#
loop_
_entity_poly.entity_id
_entity_poly.type
_entity_poly.pdbx_seq_one_letter_code
_entity_poly.pdbx_strand_id
1 'polypeptide(L)'
;MIDNFIQTIAQPQGDNLRRSWSDFFLSKSRNKFLCQITYRFLSDNINVIDLMESVNGFADGLDEIMDEYTQKPHFSKDAIQAYVLLHAKFLLSFDGLLLMKYKFRQKVFGLCTQPQ
;
A
#
# COMPACT_ATOMS: atom_id res chain seq x y z
N MET A 1 15.64 14.85 -9.57
CA MET A 1 15.60 13.45 -10.09
C MET A 1 14.86 12.53 -9.13
N ILE A 2 15.26 12.44 -7.85
CA ILE A 2 14.58 11.58 -6.85
C ILE A 2 13.14 12.02 -6.56
N ASP A 3 12.86 13.32 -6.45
CA ASP A 3 11.48 13.79 -6.20
C ASP A 3 10.52 13.44 -7.35
N ASN A 4 10.99 13.49 -8.60
CA ASN A 4 10.22 13.06 -9.77
C ASN A 4 9.95 11.55 -9.71
N PHE A 5 10.93 10.75 -9.30
CA PHE A 5 10.74 9.31 -9.11
C PHE A 5 9.71 9.00 -8.01
N ILE A 6 9.80 9.68 -6.86
CA ILE A 6 8.83 9.55 -5.77
C ILE A 6 7.43 9.92 -6.25
N GLN A 7 7.30 11.01 -7.01
CA GLN A 7 6.02 11.41 -7.62
C GLN A 7 5.48 10.29 -8.50
N THR A 8 6.31 9.67 -9.36
CA THR A 8 5.91 8.55 -10.22
C THR A 8 5.41 7.34 -9.42
N ILE A 9 6.15 6.89 -8.40
CA ILE A 9 5.76 5.69 -7.64
C ILE A 9 4.64 5.94 -6.62
N ALA A 10 4.40 7.21 -6.26
CA ALA A 10 3.29 7.61 -5.40
C ALA A 10 1.96 7.78 -6.16
N GLN A 11 1.98 7.75 -7.50
CA GLN A 11 0.75 7.88 -8.29
C GLN A 11 -0.10 6.61 -8.20
N PRO A 12 -1.43 6.76 -8.34
CA PRO A 12 -2.34 5.64 -8.50
C PRO A 12 -1.89 4.66 -9.58
N GLN A 13 -1.94 3.37 -9.27
CA GLN A 13 -1.61 2.30 -10.21
C GLN A 13 -2.90 1.86 -10.91
N GLY A 14 -3.39 2.67 -11.85
CA GLY A 14 -4.63 2.43 -12.60
C GLY A 14 -4.83 3.47 -13.69
N ASP A 15 -5.65 3.16 -14.70
CA ASP A 15 -6.02 4.16 -15.69
C ASP A 15 -6.86 5.31 -15.05
N ASN A 16 -6.93 6.46 -15.70
CA ASN A 16 -7.67 7.62 -15.15
C ASN A 16 -9.18 7.36 -14.95
N LEU A 17 -9.73 6.26 -15.47
CA LEU A 17 -11.14 5.88 -15.39
C LEU A 17 -11.42 4.86 -14.27
N ARG A 18 -10.43 4.08 -13.83
CA ARG A 18 -10.55 3.00 -12.85
C ARG A 18 -9.45 3.07 -11.79
N ARG A 19 -9.85 3.33 -10.54
CA ARG A 19 -8.96 3.24 -9.38
C ARG A 19 -8.73 1.77 -9.00
N SER A 20 -7.49 1.40 -8.72
CA SER A 20 -7.17 0.09 -8.15
C SER A 20 -7.80 -0.10 -6.76
N TRP A 21 -7.87 -1.34 -6.29
CA TRP A 21 -8.24 -1.66 -4.91
C TRP A 21 -7.50 -0.77 -3.90
N SER A 22 -6.17 -0.69 -4.07
CA SER A 22 -5.28 0.07 -3.18
C SER A 22 -5.54 1.56 -3.22
N ASP A 23 -5.85 2.13 -4.39
CA ASP A 23 -6.20 3.55 -4.50
C ASP A 23 -7.48 3.86 -3.74
N PHE A 24 -8.49 3.00 -3.86
CA PHE A 24 -9.73 3.16 -3.13
C PHE A 24 -9.53 2.97 -1.63
N PHE A 25 -8.75 1.98 -1.22
CA PHE A 25 -8.42 1.71 0.19
C PHE A 25 -7.65 2.87 0.83
N LEU A 26 -6.61 3.39 0.18
CA LEU A 26 -5.79 4.49 0.68
C LEU A 26 -6.50 5.85 0.67
N SER A 27 -7.55 6.01 -0.16
CA SER A 27 -8.38 7.22 -0.15
C SER A 27 -9.16 7.42 1.16
N LYS A 28 -9.31 6.38 1.98
CA LYS A 28 -10.00 6.49 3.28
C LYS A 28 -9.13 7.27 4.26
N SER A 29 -9.72 8.27 4.93
CA SER A 29 -9.01 9.14 5.88
C SER A 29 -8.28 8.37 7.01
N ARG A 30 -8.84 7.24 7.44
CA ARG A 30 -8.25 6.37 8.47
C ARG A 30 -6.99 5.63 8.00
N ASN A 31 -6.77 5.54 6.69
CA ASN A 31 -5.65 4.85 6.07
C ASN A 31 -4.54 5.84 5.62
N LYS A 32 -4.65 7.12 5.98
CA LYS A 32 -3.75 8.18 5.53
C LYS A 32 -2.26 7.96 5.86
N PHE A 33 -1.94 7.09 6.82
CA PHE A 33 -0.56 6.77 7.20
C PHE A 33 0.07 5.71 6.32
N LEU A 34 -0.74 4.90 5.64
CA LEU A 34 -0.26 3.90 4.68
C LEU A 34 0.24 4.60 3.41
N CYS A 35 1.07 3.88 2.66
CA CYS A 35 1.52 4.26 1.33
C CYS A 35 1.10 3.20 0.32
N GLN A 36 1.15 3.57 -0.96
CA GLN A 36 0.90 2.66 -2.07
C GLN A 36 2.00 1.61 -2.12
N ILE A 37 1.63 0.33 -2.07
CA ILE A 37 2.54 -0.77 -2.41
C ILE A 37 2.60 -0.85 -3.94
N THR A 38 3.80 -0.97 -4.49
CA THR A 38 3.95 -1.06 -5.95
C THR A 38 3.43 -2.41 -6.44
N TYR A 39 2.80 -2.43 -7.63
CA TYR A 39 2.35 -3.67 -8.26
C TYR A 39 3.50 -4.69 -8.38
N ARG A 40 4.70 -4.21 -8.76
CA ARG A 40 5.92 -5.02 -8.82
C ARG A 40 6.24 -5.75 -7.50
N PHE A 41 6.01 -5.11 -6.35
CA PHE A 41 6.25 -5.75 -5.06
C PHE A 41 5.21 -6.82 -4.76
N LEU A 42 3.94 -6.55 -5.06
CA LEU A 42 2.83 -7.50 -4.85
C LEU A 42 2.93 -8.75 -5.73
N SER A 43 3.37 -8.58 -6.98
CA SER A 43 3.48 -9.68 -7.96
C SER A 43 4.74 -10.54 -7.84
N ASP A 44 5.66 -10.20 -6.93
CA ASP A 44 6.88 -10.98 -6.71
C ASP A 44 6.62 -12.05 -5.64
N ASN A 45 6.64 -13.31 -6.07
CA ASN A 45 6.37 -14.48 -5.24
C ASN A 45 7.21 -14.54 -3.97
N ILE A 46 8.45 -14.03 -4.01
CA ILE A 46 9.35 -14.05 -2.83
C ILE A 46 8.80 -13.16 -1.71
N ASN A 47 8.08 -12.09 -2.05
CA ASN A 47 7.51 -11.17 -1.05
C ASN A 47 6.26 -11.73 -0.36
N VAL A 48 5.57 -12.69 -1.00
CA VAL A 48 4.25 -13.18 -0.57
C VAL A 48 4.26 -14.62 -0.04
N ILE A 49 5.22 -15.46 -0.44
CA ILE A 49 5.19 -16.92 -0.22
C ILE A 49 5.07 -17.33 1.27
N ASP A 50 5.82 -16.69 2.15
CA ASP A 50 5.79 -16.94 3.59
C ASP A 50 4.43 -16.59 4.21
N LEU A 51 3.77 -15.55 3.71
CA LEU A 51 2.44 -15.13 4.17
C LEU A 51 1.35 -16.03 3.59
N MET A 52 1.48 -16.48 2.34
CA MET A 52 0.57 -17.45 1.72
C MET A 52 0.51 -18.77 2.50
N GLU A 53 1.64 -19.22 3.04
CA GLU A 53 1.73 -20.48 3.80
C GLU A 53 1.26 -20.34 5.26
N SER A 54 1.37 -19.15 5.85
CA SER A 54 1.18 -18.96 7.31
C SER A 54 -0.08 -18.21 7.71
N VAL A 55 -0.75 -17.52 6.78
CA VAL A 55 -1.91 -16.67 7.09
C VAL A 55 -3.15 -17.18 6.34
N ASN A 56 -4.16 -17.58 7.11
CA ASN A 56 -5.43 -18.02 6.54
C ASN A 56 -6.12 -16.90 5.74
N GLY A 57 -6.69 -17.24 4.59
CA GLY A 57 -7.34 -16.28 3.68
C GLY A 57 -6.38 -15.34 2.95
N PHE A 58 -5.06 -15.45 3.14
CA PHE A 58 -4.11 -14.51 2.53
C PHE A 58 -4.12 -14.55 1.00
N ALA A 59 -4.23 -15.74 0.40
CA ALA A 59 -4.31 -15.88 -1.05
C ALA A 59 -5.55 -15.17 -1.61
N ASP A 60 -6.73 -15.40 -1.03
CA ASP A 60 -7.97 -14.74 -1.43
C ASP A 60 -7.89 -13.21 -1.24
N GLY A 61 -7.26 -12.77 -0.16
CA GLY A 61 -7.01 -11.36 0.12
C GLY A 61 -6.05 -10.72 -0.89
N LEU A 62 -4.97 -11.42 -1.27
CA LEU A 62 -4.01 -10.97 -2.26
C LEU A 62 -4.65 -10.85 -3.64
N ASP A 63 -5.46 -11.84 -4.03
CA ASP A 63 -6.22 -11.82 -5.28
C ASP A 63 -7.18 -10.63 -5.33
N GLU A 64 -7.89 -10.31 -4.23
CA GLU A 64 -8.76 -9.13 -4.17
C GLU A 64 -7.98 -7.81 -4.28
N ILE A 65 -6.80 -7.69 -3.66
CA ILE A 65 -5.97 -6.49 -3.73
C ILE A 65 -5.42 -6.27 -5.15
N MET A 66 -5.08 -7.35 -5.85
CA MET A 66 -4.52 -7.29 -7.20
C MET A 66 -5.59 -7.13 -8.29
N ASP A 67 -6.87 -7.24 -7.95
CA ASP A 67 -7.97 -7.09 -8.89
C ASP A 67 -8.11 -5.63 -9.37
N GLU A 68 -7.89 -5.42 -10.67
CA GLU A 68 -8.03 -4.13 -11.36
C GLU A 68 -9.47 -3.58 -11.37
N TYR A 69 -10.48 -4.37 -10.97
CA TYR A 69 -11.91 -4.04 -11.11
C TYR A 69 -12.70 -4.01 -9.81
N THR A 70 -12.10 -3.56 -8.70
CA THR A 70 -12.76 -3.52 -7.40
C THR A 70 -13.30 -2.13 -7.03
N GLN A 71 -14.45 -1.74 -7.59
CA GLN A 71 -15.31 -0.71 -6.97
C GLN A 71 -16.25 -1.33 -5.91
N LYS A 72 -15.71 -2.19 -5.03
CA LYS A 72 -16.51 -2.80 -3.97
C LYS A 72 -16.76 -1.77 -2.86
N PRO A 73 -18.00 -1.60 -2.37
CA PRO A 73 -18.29 -0.67 -1.27
C PRO A 73 -17.60 -1.08 0.04
N HIS A 74 -17.24 -2.35 0.16
CA HIS A 74 -16.60 -2.94 1.32
C HIS A 74 -15.37 -3.76 0.90
N PHE A 75 -14.33 -3.70 1.71
CA PHE A 75 -13.13 -4.53 1.58
C PHE A 75 -13.31 -5.78 2.42
N SER A 76 -12.91 -6.95 1.92
CA SER A 76 -12.90 -8.16 2.75
C SER A 76 -11.88 -8.02 3.90
N LYS A 77 -12.10 -8.76 4.98
CA LYS A 77 -11.14 -8.79 6.10
C LYS A 77 -9.79 -9.33 5.64
N ASP A 78 -9.81 -10.33 4.77
CA ASP A 78 -8.63 -10.98 4.24
C ASP A 78 -7.81 -10.04 3.36
N ALA A 79 -8.46 -9.24 2.50
CA ALA A 79 -7.77 -8.21 1.71
C ALA A 79 -7.17 -7.10 2.59
N ILE A 80 -7.88 -6.65 3.62
CA ILE A 80 -7.31 -5.68 4.57
C ILE A 80 -6.08 -6.27 5.27
N GLN A 81 -6.17 -7.52 5.73
CA GLN A 81 -5.09 -8.21 6.44
C GLN A 81 -3.88 -8.43 5.53
N ALA A 82 -4.10 -8.94 4.32
CA ALA A 82 -3.03 -9.15 3.34
C ALA A 82 -2.32 -7.83 2.99
N TYR A 83 -3.07 -6.75 2.74
CA TYR A 83 -2.48 -5.45 2.40
C TYR A 83 -1.63 -4.89 3.53
N VAL A 84 -2.09 -4.94 4.78
CA VAL A 84 -1.36 -4.38 5.93
C VAL A 84 -0.10 -5.21 6.25
N LEU A 85 -0.15 -6.53 6.12
CA LEU A 85 1.02 -7.40 6.31
C LEU A 85 2.08 -7.15 5.22
N LEU A 86 1.65 -7.08 3.96
CA LEU A 86 2.54 -6.74 2.85
C LEU A 86 3.07 -5.31 2.96
N HIS A 87 2.27 -4.37 3.45
CA HIS A 87 2.70 -3.00 3.69
C HIS A 87 3.87 -2.96 4.69
N ALA A 88 3.76 -3.69 5.81
CA ALA A 88 4.82 -3.78 6.80
C ALA A 88 6.14 -4.32 6.20
N LYS A 89 6.08 -5.35 5.35
CA LYS A 89 7.26 -5.86 4.62
C LYS A 89 7.77 -4.84 3.60
N PHE A 90 6.87 -4.19 2.86
CA PHE A 90 7.20 -3.20 1.83
C PHE A 90 7.95 -2.00 2.42
N LEU A 91 7.67 -1.59 3.66
CA LEU A 91 8.38 -0.48 4.33
C LEU A 91 9.89 -0.74 4.51
N LEU A 92 10.34 -1.99 4.40
CA LEU A 92 11.76 -2.35 4.46
C LEU A 92 12.43 -2.32 3.08
N SER A 93 11.66 -2.14 2.00
CA SER A 93 12.19 -1.95 0.66
C SER A 93 12.63 -0.50 0.40
N PHE A 94 13.43 -0.29 -0.64
CA PHE A 94 13.84 1.05 -1.06
C PHE A 94 12.65 1.96 -1.40
N ASP A 95 11.69 1.45 -2.18
CA ASP A 95 10.49 2.21 -2.59
C ASP A 95 9.61 2.57 -1.39
N GLY A 96 9.40 1.61 -0.47
CA GLY A 96 8.63 1.85 0.76
C GLY A 96 9.26 2.91 1.65
N LEU A 97 10.58 2.86 1.86
CA LEU A 97 11.30 3.87 2.62
C LEU A 97 11.22 5.25 1.97
N LEU A 98 11.35 5.34 0.64
CA LEU A 98 11.22 6.62 -0.08
C LEU A 98 9.82 7.21 0.05
N LEU A 99 8.78 6.41 -0.12
CA LEU A 99 7.38 6.85 0.01
C LEU A 99 7.07 7.31 1.44
N MET A 100 7.53 6.57 2.46
CA MET A 100 7.32 6.98 3.85
C MET A 100 8.14 8.21 4.22
N LYS A 101 9.38 8.34 3.74
CA LYS A 101 10.18 9.56 3.87
C LYS A 101 9.45 10.76 3.27
N TYR A 102 8.83 10.60 2.11
CA TYR A 102 8.02 11.66 1.50
C TYR A 102 6.87 12.07 2.41
N LYS A 103 6.05 11.11 2.89
CA LYS A 103 4.94 11.39 3.82
C LYS A 103 5.40 12.04 5.12
N PHE A 104 6.58 11.66 5.63
CA PHE A 104 7.20 12.27 6.81
C PHE A 104 7.53 13.74 6.57
N ARG A 105 8.18 14.07 5.45
CA ARG A 105 8.48 15.47 5.08
C ARG A 105 7.22 16.30 4.89
N GLN A 106 6.14 15.68 4.42
CA GLN A 106 4.81 16.31 4.30
C GLN A 106 4.06 16.40 5.64
N LYS A 107 4.66 16.02 6.77
CA LYS A 107 4.06 16.02 8.12
C LYS A 107 2.75 15.22 8.20
N VAL A 108 2.55 14.23 7.34
CA VAL A 108 1.33 13.41 7.31
C VAL A 108 1.14 12.66 8.64
N PHE A 109 2.24 12.26 9.27
CA PHE A 109 2.26 11.56 10.56
C PHE A 109 2.11 12.49 11.78
N GLY A 110 2.01 13.81 11.56
CA GLY A 110 2.02 14.81 12.62
C GLY A 110 3.44 15.23 13.01
N LEU A 111 3.51 15.96 14.13
CA LEU A 111 4.75 16.46 14.73
C LEU A 111 4.82 16.00 16.19
N CYS A 112 6.03 15.88 16.73
CA CYS A 112 6.21 15.64 18.16
C CYS A 112 5.55 16.79 18.95
N THR A 113 4.77 16.44 19.97
CA THR A 113 4.04 17.41 20.79
C THR A 113 4.87 17.99 21.93
N GLN A 114 6.06 17.43 22.19
CA GLN A 114 6.97 18.02 23.17
C GLN A 114 7.56 19.31 22.60
N PRO A 115 7.48 20.43 23.34
CA PRO A 115 8.14 21.66 22.94
C PRO A 115 9.66 21.44 22.94
N GLN A 116 10.31 21.93 21.88
CA GLN A 116 11.77 22.04 21.81
C GLN A 116 12.27 23.12 22.74
#